data_AF-A0A4W5KE14-F1
#
_entry.id   AF-A0A4W5KE14-F1
#
_cell.length_a   1.000
_cell.length_b   1.000
_cell.length_c   1.000
_cell.angle_alpha   90.00
_cell.angle_beta   90.00
_cell.angle_gamma   90.00
#
_symmetry.space_group_name_H-M   'P 1'
#
loop_
_entity.id
_entity.type
_entity.pdbx_description
1 polymer ?
#
loop_
_entity_poly.entity_id
_entity_poly.type
_entity_poly.pdbx_seq_one_letter_code
_entity_poly.pdbx_strand_id
1 'polypeptide(L)'
;MWSIGVITYILLSGASPFLGDSKQETLGNISAVAYEFDEELFSSTSELAKSFIRQLLEKDTRKRLTIQGALNHPWIQPLDSRQALVKRQSVVNLENFRRQYARRRWKVKQTDHTRQ
;
A
#
# COMPACT_ATOMS: atom_id res chain seq x y z
N MET A 1 -0.88 6.19 -11.89
CA MET A 1 -1.00 4.75 -11.55
C MET A 1 -0.06 4.33 -10.43
N TRP A 2 1.26 4.49 -10.57
CA TRP A 2 2.21 4.17 -9.49
C TRP A 2 1.83 4.78 -8.13
N SER A 3 1.60 6.10 -8.10
CA SER A 3 1.19 6.81 -6.88
C SER A 3 -0.12 6.29 -6.29
N ILE A 4 -1.04 5.78 -7.13
CA ILE A 4 -2.29 5.15 -6.66
C ILE A 4 -1.95 3.86 -5.93
N GLY A 5 -1.06 3.01 -6.47
CA GLY A 5 -0.60 1.80 -5.81
C GLY A 5 0.04 2.09 -4.45
N VAL A 6 0.87 3.13 -4.37
CA VAL A 6 1.49 3.58 -3.11
C VAL A 6 0.45 4.04 -2.09
N ILE A 7 -0.50 4.88 -2.49
CA ILE A 7 -1.58 5.36 -1.61
C ILE A 7 -2.45 4.19 -1.14
N THR A 8 -2.81 3.27 -2.04
CA THR A 8 -3.62 2.10 -1.70
C THR A 8 -2.89 1.21 -0.68
N TYR A 9 -1.60 0.94 -0.86
CA TYR A 9 -0.80 0.19 0.11
C TYR A 9 -0.84 0.87 1.50
N ILE A 10 -0.65 2.18 1.55
CA ILE A 10 -0.69 2.96 2.81
C ILE A 10 -2.08 2.91 3.44
N LEU A 11 -3.15 3.06 2.66
CA LEU A 11 -4.51 3.03 3.18
C LEU A 11 -4.87 1.68 3.81
N LEU A 12 -4.39 0.57 3.25
CA LEU A 12 -4.70 -0.77 3.74
C LEU A 12 -3.84 -1.20 4.93
N SER A 13 -2.59 -0.72 5.02
CA SER A 13 -1.61 -1.18 6.02
C SER A 13 -1.20 -0.13 7.05
N GLY A 14 -1.28 1.17 6.72
CA GLY A 14 -0.64 2.25 7.46
C GLY A 14 0.86 2.43 7.21
N ALA A 15 1.51 1.51 6.49
CA ALA A 15 2.93 1.54 6.19
C ALA A 15 3.21 2.06 4.78
N SER A 16 4.43 2.56 4.53
CA SER A 16 4.86 2.92 3.18
C SER A 16 5.57 1.73 2.55
N PRO A 17 5.27 1.35 1.29
CA PRO A 17 5.83 0.15 0.67
C PRO A 17 7.35 0.23 0.45
N PHE A 18 7.91 1.43 0.29
CA PHE A 18 9.32 1.61 -0.10
C PHE A 18 10.15 2.43 0.91
N LEU A 19 9.59 2.82 2.06
CA LEU A 19 10.30 3.69 2.99
C LEU A 19 11.41 2.89 3.70
N GLY A 20 12.66 3.30 3.51
CA GLY A 20 13.82 2.84 4.28
C GLY A 20 14.22 3.85 5.37
N ASP A 21 15.30 3.56 6.08
CA ASP A 21 15.86 4.41 7.14
C ASP A 21 16.60 5.64 6.57
N SER A 22 17.05 5.56 5.32
CA SER A 22 17.65 6.68 4.58
C SER A 22 16.94 6.98 3.26
N LYS A 23 17.22 8.16 2.70
CA LYS A 23 16.75 8.55 1.36
C LYS A 23 17.32 7.62 0.29
N GLN A 24 18.59 7.24 0.43
CA GLN A 24 19.31 6.35 -0.48
C GLN A 24 18.66 4.97 -0.49
N GLU A 25 18.35 4.42 0.67
CA GLU A 25 17.66 3.14 0.81
C GLU A 25 16.25 3.21 0.21
N THR A 26 15.49 4.27 0.50
CA THR A 26 14.15 4.49 -0.07
C THR A 26 14.19 4.50 -1.61
N LEU A 27 15.16 5.20 -2.20
CA LEU A 27 15.34 5.25 -3.65
C LEU A 27 15.79 3.89 -4.22
N GLY A 28 16.61 3.14 -3.48
CA GLY A 28 16.98 1.77 -3.79
C GLY A 28 15.77 0.84 -3.86
N ASN A 29 14.92 0.88 -2.82
CA ASN A 29 13.69 0.09 -2.74
C ASN A 29 12.73 0.41 -3.89
N ILE A 30 12.55 1.69 -4.24
CA ILE A 30 11.73 2.10 -5.39
C ILE A 30 12.31 1.54 -6.70
N SER A 31 13.62 1.66 -6.90
CA SER A 31 14.29 1.23 -8.14
C SER A 31 14.28 -0.29 -8.32
N ALA A 32 14.39 -1.02 -7.22
CA ALA A 32 14.29 -2.47 -7.17
C ALA A 32 12.85 -2.97 -7.19
N VAL A 33 11.85 -2.10 -6.95
CA VAL A 33 10.47 -2.48 -6.65
C VAL A 33 10.42 -3.47 -5.48
N ALA A 34 11.24 -3.19 -4.45
CA ALA A 34 11.34 -3.99 -3.25
C ALA A 34 10.29 -3.54 -2.24
N TYR A 35 9.21 -4.31 -2.15
CA TYR A 35 8.18 -4.20 -1.12
C TYR A 35 7.54 -5.58 -0.92
N GLU A 36 6.93 -5.79 0.23
CA GLU A 36 6.26 -7.05 0.56
C GLU A 36 4.91 -6.79 1.23
N PHE A 37 4.07 -7.82 1.32
CA PHE A 37 2.81 -7.76 2.07
C PHE A 37 3.02 -8.45 3.41
N ASP A 38 3.60 -7.72 4.36
CA ASP A 38 3.82 -8.16 5.74
C ASP A 38 2.53 -8.76 6.33
N GLU A 39 2.62 -9.97 6.89
CA GLU A 39 1.48 -10.70 7.44
C GLU A 39 0.84 -9.98 8.64
N GLU A 40 1.62 -9.28 9.47
CA GLU A 40 1.09 -8.46 10.57
C GLU A 40 0.19 -7.33 10.05
N LEU A 41 0.57 -6.75 8.89
CA LEU A 41 -0.13 -5.63 8.30
C LEU A 41 -1.29 -6.04 7.39
N PHE A 42 -1.15 -7.17 6.69
CA PHE A 42 -2.05 -7.60 5.61
C PHE A 42 -2.80 -8.90 5.89
N SER A 43 -2.75 -9.46 7.10
CA SER A 43 -3.48 -10.68 7.50
C SER A 43 -4.97 -10.65 7.15
N SER A 44 -5.64 -9.51 7.32
CA SER A 44 -7.07 -9.32 7.00
C SER A 44 -7.33 -8.73 5.61
N THR A 45 -6.29 -8.49 4.82
CA THR A 45 -6.42 -7.90 3.47
C THR A 45 -6.57 -8.99 2.42
N SER A 46 -7.63 -8.91 1.62
CA SER A 46 -7.90 -9.90 0.56
C SER A 46 -6.82 -9.94 -0.52
N GLU A 47 -6.63 -11.12 -1.11
CA GLU A 47 -5.71 -11.30 -2.24
C GLU A 47 -6.07 -10.45 -3.47
N LEU A 48 -7.35 -10.11 -3.66
CA LEU A 48 -7.76 -9.18 -4.71
C LEU A 48 -7.17 -7.78 -4.50
N ALA A 49 -7.09 -7.30 -3.26
CA ALA A 49 -6.47 -6.02 -2.94
C ALA A 49 -4.97 -6.05 -3.17
N LYS A 50 -4.30 -7.13 -2.73
CA LYS A 50 -2.85 -7.32 -2.96
C LYS A 50 -2.53 -7.42 -4.45
N SER A 51 -3.33 -8.16 -5.22
CA SER A 51 -3.23 -8.24 -6.69
C SER A 51 -3.34 -6.85 -7.34
N PHE A 52 -4.31 -6.04 -6.91
CA PHE A 52 -4.49 -4.69 -7.42
C PHE A 52 -3.24 -3.82 -7.19
N ILE A 53 -2.66 -3.87 -5.97
CA ILE A 53 -1.42 -3.15 -5.66
C ILE A 53 -0.25 -3.65 -6.53
N ARG A 54 -0.08 -4.97 -6.68
CA ARG A 54 0.98 -5.57 -7.52
C ARG A 54 0.92 -5.04 -8.96
N GLN A 55 -0.27 -5.00 -9.56
CA GLN A 55 -0.42 -4.52 -10.94
C GLN A 55 -0.22 -3.01 -11.09
N LEU A 56 -0.41 -2.23 -10.02
CA LEU A 56 -0.13 -0.79 -9.99
C LEU A 56 1.33 -0.44 -9.73
N LEU A 57 2.03 -1.25 -8.93
CA LEU A 57 3.44 -1.13 -8.59
C LEU A 57 4.33 -1.97 -9.53
N GLU A 58 3.89 -2.18 -10.77
CA GLU A 58 4.66 -2.86 -11.81
C GLU A 58 5.78 -1.96 -12.36
N LYS A 59 6.97 -2.54 -12.52
CA LYS A 59 8.17 -1.85 -12.99
C LYS A 59 8.07 -1.47 -14.46
N ASP A 60 7.65 -2.42 -15.31
CA ASP A 60 7.46 -2.18 -16.74
C ASP A 60 6.21 -1.31 -16.96
N THR A 61 6.41 -0.09 -17.44
CA THR A 61 5.33 0.87 -17.66
C THR A 61 4.29 0.39 -18.65
N ARG A 62 4.63 -0.53 -19.57
CA ARG A 62 3.69 -1.12 -20.53
C ARG A 62 2.82 -2.21 -19.92
N LYS A 63 3.32 -2.89 -18.88
CA LYS A 63 2.58 -3.90 -18.12
C LYS A 63 1.80 -3.30 -16.96
N ARG A 64 2.22 -2.12 -16.50
CA ARG A 64 1.56 -1.40 -15.41
C ARG A 64 0.10 -1.12 -15.75
N LEU A 65 -0.77 -1.43 -14.79
CA LEU A 65 -2.21 -1.29 -14.96
C LEU A 65 -2.58 0.14 -15.35
N THR A 66 -3.33 0.27 -16.43
CA THR A 66 -3.88 1.55 -16.89
C THR A 66 -5.04 1.98 -16.00
N ILE A 67 -5.49 3.24 -16.12
CA ILE A 67 -6.65 3.70 -15.35
C ILE A 67 -7.92 2.89 -15.67
N GLN A 68 -8.16 2.57 -16.94
CA GLN A 68 -9.30 1.76 -17.36
C GLN A 68 -9.17 0.32 -16.82
N GLY A 69 -7.97 -0.26 -16.88
CA GLY A 69 -7.70 -1.57 -16.27
C GLY A 69 -7.91 -1.56 -14.76
N ALA A 70 -7.58 -0.47 -14.07
CA ALA A 70 -7.77 -0.33 -12.64
C ALA A 70 -9.25 -0.24 -12.25
N LEU A 71 -10.06 0.53 -12.99
CA LEU A 71 -11.51 0.63 -12.77
C LEU A 71 -12.20 -0.72 -12.97
N ASN A 72 -11.77 -1.50 -13.96
CA ASN A 72 -12.31 -2.81 -14.27
C ASN A 72 -11.70 -3.95 -13.43
N HIS A 73 -10.74 -3.67 -12.56
CA HIS A 73 -10.10 -4.71 -11.76
C HIS A 73 -11.11 -5.30 -10.76
N PRO A 74 -11.15 -6.63 -10.53
CA PRO A 74 -12.13 -7.30 -9.67
C PRO A 74 -12.24 -6.75 -8.24
N TRP A 75 -11.15 -6.19 -7.71
CA TRP A 75 -11.15 -5.53 -6.41
C TRP A 75 -11.98 -4.22 -6.39
N ILE A 76 -11.98 -3.49 -7.51
CA ILE A 76 -12.74 -2.24 -7.68
C ILE A 76 -14.15 -2.54 -8.19
N GLN A 77 -14.26 -3.32 -9.27
CA GLN A 77 -15.51 -3.74 -9.88
C GLN A 77 -15.62 -5.28 -9.85
N PRO A 78 -16.25 -5.85 -8.82
CA PRO A 78 -16.45 -7.29 -8.71
C PRO A 78 -17.22 -7.83 -9.92
N LEU A 79 -16.79 -8.97 -10.46
CA LEU A 79 -17.41 -9.61 -11.61
C LEU A 79 -18.57 -10.55 -11.21
N ASP A 80 -18.60 -10.97 -9.94
CA ASP A 80 -19.58 -11.90 -9.41
C ASP A 80 -19.91 -11.62 -7.93
N SER A 81 -20.95 -12.30 -7.42
CA SER A 81 -21.46 -12.15 -6.05
C SER A 81 -20.44 -12.57 -4.99
N ARG A 82 -19.57 -13.55 -5.29
CA ARG A 82 -18.54 -14.06 -4.37
C ARG A 82 -17.44 -13.02 -4.20
N GLN A 83 -16.96 -12.41 -5.28
CA GLN A 83 -16.00 -11.32 -5.24
C GLN A 83 -16.57 -10.10 -4.53
N ALA A 84 -17.85 -9.78 -4.76
CA ALA A 84 -18.53 -8.69 -4.07
C ALA A 84 -18.60 -8.94 -2.54
N LEU A 85 -18.84 -10.18 -2.12
CA LEU A 85 -18.83 -10.57 -0.71
C LEU A 85 -17.43 -10.42 -0.08
N VAL A 86 -16.38 -10.91 -0.76
CA VAL A 86 -14.98 -10.76 -0.30
C VAL A 86 -14.61 -9.28 -0.14
N LYS A 87 -15.00 -8.43 -1.09
CA LYS A 87 -14.79 -6.98 -0.99
C LYS A 87 -15.51 -6.38 0.22
N ARG A 88 -16.76 -6.77 0.46
CA ARG A 88 -17.56 -6.28 1.60
C ARG A 88 -16.99 -6.73 2.95
N GLN A 89 -16.41 -7.93 3.01
CA GLN A 89 -15.83 -8.50 4.23
C GLN A 89 -14.37 -8.04 4.46
N SER A 90 -13.69 -7.55 3.43
CA SER A 90 -12.34 -7.00 3.55
C SER A 90 -12.39 -5.69 4.36
N VAL A 91 -11.90 -5.75 5.59
CA VAL A 91 -11.78 -4.57 6.46
C VAL A 91 -10.42 -3.92 6.29
N VAL A 92 -10.39 -2.59 6.29
CA VAL A 92 -9.13 -1.85 6.42
C VAL A 92 -8.64 -2.02 7.86
N ASN A 93 -7.36 -2.38 8.04
CA ASN A 93 -6.78 -2.50 9.38
C ASN A 93 -6.52 -1.10 9.97
N LEU A 94 -7.58 -0.49 10.51
CA LEU A 94 -7.57 0.87 11.03
C LEU A 94 -6.67 1.00 12.27
N GLU A 95 -6.46 -0.07 13.04
CA GLU A 95 -5.55 -0.08 14.17
C GLU A 95 -4.10 0.10 13.70
N ASN A 96 -3.66 -0.70 12.71
CA ASN A 96 -2.34 -0.56 12.11
C ASN A 96 -2.16 0.81 11.46
N PHE A 97 -3.18 1.29 10.75
CA PHE A 97 -3.19 2.63 10.17
C PHE A 97 -2.96 3.71 11.24
N ARG A 98 -3.74 3.69 12.33
CA ARG A 98 -3.60 4.64 13.44
C ARG A 98 -2.24 4.52 14.14
N ARG A 99 -1.79 3.30 14.42
CA ARG A 99 -0.51 3.02 15.10
C ARG A 99 0.67 3.59 14.31
N GLN A 100 0.72 3.32 13.01
CA GLN A 100 1.81 3.80 12.15
C GLN A 100 1.73 5.31 11.91
N TYR A 101 0.53 5.87 11.71
CA TYR A 101 0.35 7.31 11.56
C TYR A 101 0.74 8.07 12.83
N ALA A 102 0.40 7.53 14.02
CA ALA A 102 0.82 8.08 15.30
C ALA A 102 2.35 8.04 15.43
N ARG A 103 3.01 6.88 15.20
CA ARG A 103 4.48 6.75 15.26
C ARG A 103 5.21 7.79 14.43
N ARG A 104 4.72 8.09 13.22
CA ARG A 104 5.29 9.16 12.37
C ARG A 104 5.18 10.54 13.00
N ARG A 105 4.04 10.89 13.62
CA ARG A 105 3.90 12.16 14.37
C ARG A 105 4.89 12.27 15.53
N TRP A 106 5.17 11.17 16.23
CA TRP A 106 6.15 11.16 17.34
C TRP A 106 7.59 11.31 16.85
N LYS A 107 7.97 10.64 15.75
CA LYS A 107 9.31 10.79 15.14
C LYS A 107 9.59 12.22 14.66
N VAL A 108 8.59 12.88 14.05
CA VAL A 108 8.69 14.29 13.62
C VAL A 108 8.89 15.22 14.82
N LYS A 109 8.18 15.00 15.94
CA LYS A 109 8.35 15.81 17.15
C LYS A 109 9.73 15.68 17.81
N GLN A 110 10.34 14.49 17.77
CA GLN A 110 11.67 14.29 18.36
C GLN A 110 12.78 14.93 17.52
N THR A 111 12.64 14.95 16.19
CA THR A 111 13.62 15.57 15.29
C THR A 111 13.66 17.10 15.41
N ASP A 112 12.54 17.73 15.80
CA ASP A 112 12.51 19.17 16.11
C ASP A 112 13.17 19.51 17.46
N HIS A 113 13.17 18.60 18.43
CA HIS A 113 13.80 18.82 19.74
C HIS A 113 15.31 18.54 19.79
N THR A 114 15.87 17.92 18.75
CA THR A 114 17.33 17.68 18.64
C THR A 114 18.05 18.73 17.79
N ARG A 115 17.35 19.77 17.35
CA ARG A 115 17.88 20.93 16.60
C ARG A 115 17.84 22.23 17.41
N GLN A 116 18.04 22.13 18.73
CA GLN A 116 18.31 23.29 19.60
C GLN A 116 19.61 23.06 20.36
#